data_AF-A0A9J6Q548-F1
#
_entry.id   AF-A0A9J6Q548-F1
#
_cell.length_a   1.000
_cell.length_b   1.000
_cell.length_c   1.000
_cell.angle_alpha   90.00
_cell.angle_beta   90.00
_cell.angle_gamma   90.00
#
_symmetry.space_group_name_H-M   'P 1'
#
loop_
_entity.id
_entity.type
_entity.pdbx_description
1 polymer ?
#
loop_
_entity_poly.entity_id
_entity_poly.type
_entity_poly.pdbx_seq_one_letter_code
_entity_poly.pdbx_strand_id
1 'polypeptide(L)'
;MKRPDCIQHWRDLEGADNSTYPDSPELFAIGAPLARTLGLRRIGIHHERLPPGRRTSYPHAESDEEEFIYVLEGYPEAWINGHLWKLEPGDSVGFPAGTGVCHTFINNTPDEVRLLVVGEANKKQNRIYYPLNPVYAATREDRWVDHPPQFFGPHDGKPGRK
;
A
#
# COMPACT_ATOMS: atom_id res chain seq x y z
N MET A 1 -31.47 -9.67 -18.48
CA MET A 1 -31.05 -10.30 -17.20
C MET A 1 -30.19 -9.29 -16.45
N LYS A 2 -30.47 -9.01 -15.17
CA LYS A 2 -29.61 -8.12 -14.37
C LYS A 2 -28.31 -8.85 -14.02
N ARG A 3 -27.16 -8.16 -14.06
CA ARG A 3 -25.88 -8.70 -13.58
C ARG A 3 -25.98 -8.97 -12.07
N PRO A 4 -25.47 -10.11 -11.56
CA PRO A 4 -25.45 -10.38 -10.12
C PRO A 4 -24.65 -9.34 -9.33
N ASP A 5 -25.10 -8.98 -8.12
CA ASP A 5 -24.46 -7.94 -7.30
C ASP A 5 -23.05 -8.33 -6.83
N CYS A 6 -22.71 -9.63 -6.85
CA CYS A 6 -21.36 -10.13 -6.59
C CYS A 6 -20.37 -9.90 -7.75
N ILE A 7 -20.80 -9.25 -8.83
CA ILE A 7 -19.95 -8.91 -9.96
C ILE A 7 -19.96 -7.39 -10.18
N GLN A 8 -18.95 -6.72 -9.64
CA GLN A 8 -18.74 -5.29 -9.79
C GLN A 8 -17.45 -4.99 -10.57
N HIS A 9 -17.40 -3.85 -11.26
CA HIS A 9 -16.18 -3.38 -11.91
C HIS A 9 -15.43 -2.42 -10.98
N TRP A 10 -14.09 -2.51 -10.88
CA TRP A 10 -13.30 -1.69 -9.94
C TRP A 10 -13.55 -0.18 -10.09
N ARG A 11 -13.71 0.32 -11.32
CA ARG A 11 -14.08 1.72 -11.63
C ARG A 11 -15.36 2.19 -10.94
N ASP A 12 -16.34 1.30 -10.74
CA ASP A 12 -17.59 1.64 -10.06
C ASP A 12 -17.41 1.67 -8.53
N LEU A 13 -16.30 1.12 -8.02
CA LEU A 13 -15.97 1.00 -6.61
C LEU A 13 -14.82 1.91 -6.16
N GLU A 14 -14.18 2.62 -7.10
CA GLU A 14 -13.07 3.51 -6.82
C GLU A 14 -13.54 4.70 -5.97
N GLY A 15 -12.76 5.00 -4.93
CA GLY A 15 -13.00 6.16 -4.07
C GLY A 15 -12.70 7.50 -4.76
N ALA A 16 -12.95 8.59 -4.05
CA ALA A 16 -12.53 9.91 -4.50
C ALA A 16 -10.99 10.03 -4.46
N ASP A 17 -10.45 10.93 -5.29
CA ASP A 17 -9.03 11.27 -5.26
C ASP A 17 -8.70 12.21 -4.08
N ASN A 18 -8.71 11.65 -2.86
CA ASN A 18 -8.52 12.40 -1.63
C ASN A 18 -7.87 11.58 -0.50
N SER A 19 -7.21 10.47 -0.82
CA SER A 19 -6.51 9.66 0.17
C SER A 19 -5.29 10.41 0.70
N THR A 20 -5.27 10.69 2.02
CA THR A 20 -4.19 11.40 2.73
C THR A 20 -3.95 10.78 4.10
N TYR A 21 -2.79 11.04 4.71
CA TYR A 21 -2.61 10.84 6.16
C TYR A 21 -3.02 12.10 6.95
N PRO A 22 -3.51 11.96 8.20
CA PRO A 22 -3.95 13.10 9.00
C PRO A 22 -2.90 14.21 9.22
N ASP A 23 -1.62 13.87 9.11
CA ASP A 23 -0.49 14.78 9.33
C ASP A 23 0.09 15.39 8.04
N SER A 24 -0.48 15.10 6.87
CA SER A 24 0.08 15.53 5.58
C SER A 24 -0.99 15.76 4.50
N PRO A 25 -0.89 16.81 3.68
CA PRO A 25 -1.76 17.00 2.52
C PRO A 25 -1.35 16.14 1.30
N GLU A 26 -0.34 15.28 1.43
CA GLU A 26 0.11 14.38 0.36
C GLU A 26 -1.04 13.47 -0.10
N LEU A 27 -1.23 13.40 -1.42
CA LEU A 27 -2.19 12.48 -2.03
C LEU A 27 -1.50 11.15 -2.35
N PHE A 28 -2.13 10.06 -1.95
CA PHE A 28 -1.65 8.69 -2.16
C PHE A 28 -2.38 8.03 -3.34
N ALA A 29 -2.36 6.70 -3.39
CA ALA A 29 -3.13 5.91 -4.34
C ALA A 29 -4.65 6.16 -4.18
N ILE A 30 -5.36 5.96 -5.28
CA ILE A 30 -6.83 6.01 -5.35
C ILE A 30 -7.32 4.56 -5.35
N GLY A 31 -7.93 4.17 -4.22
CA GLY A 31 -8.27 2.78 -3.97
C GLY A 31 -9.71 2.41 -4.34
N ALA A 32 -9.88 1.21 -4.87
CA ALA A 32 -11.16 0.52 -4.96
C ALA A 32 -11.14 -0.71 -4.02
N PRO A 33 -11.82 -0.66 -2.85
CA PRO A 33 -11.76 -1.72 -1.82
C PRO A 33 -12.67 -2.91 -2.20
N LEU A 34 -12.24 -3.68 -3.21
CA LEU A 34 -13.02 -4.75 -3.84
C LEU A 34 -13.59 -5.75 -2.81
N ALA A 35 -12.75 -6.24 -1.91
CA ALA A 35 -13.15 -7.25 -0.93
C ALA A 35 -14.27 -6.73 0.00
N ARG A 36 -14.07 -5.55 0.59
CA ARG A 36 -15.04 -4.93 1.51
C ARG A 36 -16.38 -4.68 0.81
N THR A 37 -16.35 -4.12 -0.39
CA THR A 37 -17.56 -3.78 -1.14
C THR A 37 -18.32 -5.01 -1.63
N LEU A 38 -17.62 -6.12 -1.90
CA LEU A 38 -18.23 -7.41 -2.24
C LEU A 38 -18.58 -8.28 -1.01
N GLY A 39 -18.41 -7.76 0.21
CA GLY A 39 -18.83 -8.43 1.45
C GLY A 39 -17.84 -9.45 2.01
N LEU A 40 -16.61 -9.52 1.50
CA LEU A 40 -15.55 -10.34 2.07
C LEU A 40 -15.04 -9.75 3.39
N ARG A 41 -14.69 -10.61 4.34
CA ARG A 41 -14.30 -10.21 5.71
C ARG A 41 -12.98 -10.80 6.20
N ARG A 42 -12.39 -11.73 5.45
CA ARG A 42 -11.16 -12.46 5.87
C ARG A 42 -9.92 -11.99 5.13
N ILE A 43 -10.11 -11.49 3.91
CA ILE A 43 -9.05 -10.99 3.04
C ILE A 43 -9.39 -9.56 2.65
N GLY A 44 -8.40 -8.69 2.65
CA GLY A 44 -8.40 -7.40 1.98
C GLY A 44 -7.98 -7.61 0.53
N ILE A 45 -8.74 -7.03 -0.40
CA ILE A 45 -8.37 -6.98 -1.81
C ILE A 45 -8.73 -5.58 -2.29
N HIS A 46 -7.72 -4.88 -2.78
CA HIS A 46 -7.81 -3.53 -3.31
C HIS A 46 -7.28 -3.53 -4.74
N HIS A 47 -7.99 -2.84 -5.63
CA HIS A 47 -7.39 -2.35 -6.86
C HIS A 47 -6.93 -0.92 -6.60
N GLU A 48 -5.64 -0.69 -6.63
CA GLU A 48 -5.05 0.62 -6.37
C GLU A 48 -4.61 1.25 -7.70
N ARG A 49 -5.08 2.47 -7.93
CA ARG A 49 -4.64 3.31 -9.05
C ARG A 49 -3.65 4.34 -8.52
N LEU A 50 -2.45 4.34 -9.09
CA LEU A 50 -1.33 5.15 -8.60
C LEU A 50 -0.89 6.15 -9.68
N PRO A 51 -1.37 7.41 -9.61
CA PRO A 51 -0.95 8.48 -10.51
C PRO A 51 0.56 8.77 -10.47
N PRO A 52 1.11 9.40 -11.52
CA PRO A 52 2.48 9.94 -11.51
C PRO A 52 2.78 10.80 -10.30
N GLY A 53 3.96 10.64 -9.72
CA GLY A 53 4.43 11.43 -8.58
C GLY A 53 3.79 11.07 -7.24
N ARG A 54 3.14 9.91 -7.12
CA ARG A 54 2.48 9.45 -5.89
C ARG A 54 3.08 8.15 -5.38
N ARG A 55 2.75 7.83 -4.12
CA ARG A 55 3.04 6.54 -3.49
C ARG A 55 1.79 5.92 -2.88
N THR A 56 1.81 4.62 -2.61
CA THR A 56 0.65 3.88 -2.05
C THR A 56 0.37 4.22 -0.60
N SER A 57 1.42 4.39 0.20
CA SER A 57 1.33 4.62 1.64
C SER A 57 2.60 5.27 2.19
N TYR A 58 2.59 5.68 3.46
CA TYR A 58 3.85 5.86 4.17
C TYR A 58 4.59 4.52 4.23
N PRO A 59 5.93 4.51 4.09
CA PRO A 59 6.75 3.34 4.32
C PRO A 59 6.39 2.66 5.63
N HIS A 60 6.03 1.38 5.58
CA HIS A 60 5.58 0.66 6.78
C HIS A 60 5.80 -0.85 6.71
N ALA A 61 5.70 -1.50 7.88
CA ALA A 61 5.66 -2.95 8.03
C ALA A 61 4.60 -3.34 9.06
N GLU A 62 3.98 -4.51 8.83
CA GLU A 62 2.90 -5.06 9.65
C GLU A 62 3.41 -6.21 10.53
N SER A 63 2.93 -6.28 11.78
CA SER A 63 3.40 -7.28 12.75
C SER A 63 2.68 -8.62 12.64
N ASP A 64 1.43 -8.63 12.18
CA ASP A 64 0.55 -9.81 12.19
C ASP A 64 -0.31 -9.93 10.91
N GLU A 65 -0.22 -8.97 9.99
CA GLU A 65 -0.92 -9.01 8.70
C GLU A 65 0.08 -9.24 7.56
N GLU A 66 -0.20 -10.24 6.73
CA GLU A 66 0.52 -10.44 5.48
C GLU A 66 -0.01 -9.49 4.40
N GLU A 67 0.90 -9.01 3.54
CA GLU A 67 0.55 -8.22 2.37
C GLU A 67 1.21 -8.78 1.11
N PHE A 68 0.51 -8.67 -0.02
CA PHE A 68 0.92 -9.12 -1.33
C PHE A 68 0.48 -8.12 -2.39
N ILE A 69 1.40 -7.76 -3.28
CA ILE A 69 1.16 -6.80 -4.35
C ILE A 69 1.50 -7.46 -5.69
N TYR A 70 0.64 -7.22 -6.68
CA TYR A 70 0.84 -7.63 -8.07
C TYR A 70 0.69 -6.44 -9.01
N VAL A 71 1.64 -6.25 -9.92
CA VAL A 71 1.58 -5.16 -10.90
C VAL A 71 0.68 -5.56 -12.06
N LEU A 72 -0.44 -4.84 -12.22
CA LEU A 72 -1.40 -5.06 -13.31
C LEU A 72 -1.04 -4.25 -14.56
N GLU A 73 -0.60 -3.00 -14.37
CA GLU A 73 -0.23 -2.07 -15.44
C GLU A 73 0.76 -1.01 -14.93
N GLY A 74 1.59 -0.48 -15.82
CA GLY A 74 2.59 0.54 -15.51
C GLY A 74 3.88 -0.06 -14.94
N TYR A 75 4.83 0.81 -14.57
CA TYR A 75 6.17 0.43 -14.14
C TYR A 75 6.57 1.15 -12.84
N PRO A 76 5.98 0.78 -11.69
CA PRO A 76 6.30 1.41 -10.42
C PRO A 76 7.68 0.99 -9.92
N GLU A 77 8.15 1.68 -8.89
CA GLU A 77 9.28 1.26 -8.08
C GLU A 77 8.78 0.82 -6.70
N ALA A 78 9.13 -0.38 -6.25
CA ALA A 78 8.97 -0.77 -4.87
C ALA A 78 10.11 -0.16 -4.05
N TRP A 79 9.77 0.70 -3.10
CA TRP A 79 10.69 1.09 -2.05
C TRP A 79 10.65 0.00 -0.97
N ILE A 80 11.80 -0.63 -0.71
CA ILE A 80 11.95 -1.68 0.30
C ILE A 80 13.18 -1.33 1.15
N ASN A 81 12.96 -1.07 2.43
CA ASN A 81 14.02 -0.75 3.40
C ASN A 81 15.05 0.27 2.86
N GLY A 82 14.60 1.37 2.27
CA GLY A 82 15.50 2.44 1.80
C GLY A 82 16.10 2.25 0.41
N HIS A 83 15.73 1.19 -0.32
CA HIS A 83 16.17 0.91 -1.70
C HIS A 83 15.00 0.87 -2.67
N LEU A 84 15.22 1.31 -3.91
CA LEU A 84 14.23 1.25 -4.99
C LEU A 84 14.49 0.05 -5.89
N TRP A 85 13.40 -0.65 -6.23
CA TRP A 85 13.40 -1.78 -7.14
C TRP A 85 12.36 -1.53 -8.23
N LYS A 86 12.80 -1.45 -9.48
CA LYS A 86 11.87 -1.29 -10.61
C LYS A 86 11.05 -2.55 -10.79
N LEU A 87 9.76 -2.36 -11.04
CA LEU A 87 8.83 -3.44 -11.32
C LEU A 87 8.18 -3.24 -12.69
N GLU A 88 7.68 -4.33 -13.26
CA GLU A 88 6.91 -4.36 -14.51
C GLU A 88 5.62 -5.19 -14.35
N PRO A 89 4.65 -5.07 -15.28
CA PRO A 89 3.43 -5.86 -15.22
C PRO A 89 3.73 -7.36 -15.19
N GLY A 90 3.19 -8.05 -14.18
CA GLY A 90 3.52 -9.45 -13.91
C GLY A 90 4.36 -9.66 -12.65
N ASP A 91 5.08 -8.65 -12.19
CA ASP A 91 5.85 -8.74 -10.97
C ASP A 91 4.96 -8.85 -9.73
N SER A 92 5.44 -9.64 -8.78
CA SER A 92 4.79 -9.93 -7.51
C SER A 92 5.73 -9.61 -6.35
N VAL A 93 5.20 -8.98 -5.30
CA VAL A 93 5.96 -8.65 -4.10
C VAL A 93 5.16 -9.09 -2.88
N GLY A 94 5.78 -9.85 -1.99
CA GLY A 94 5.14 -10.36 -0.77
C GLY A 94 5.86 -9.86 0.48
N PHE A 95 5.08 -9.51 1.49
CA PHE A 95 5.55 -9.05 2.80
C PHE A 95 4.93 -9.95 3.88
N PRO A 96 5.66 -11.00 4.32
CA PRO A 96 5.21 -11.82 5.43
C PRO A 96 5.13 -10.98 6.71
N ALA A 97 4.08 -11.24 7.49
CA ALA A 97 3.84 -10.58 8.77
C ALA A 97 5.03 -10.72 9.72
N GLY A 98 5.27 -9.70 10.54
CA GLY A 98 6.22 -9.80 11.64
C GLY A 98 7.69 -9.73 11.20
N THR A 99 7.98 -9.60 9.91
CA THR A 99 9.36 -9.50 9.39
C THR A 99 10.00 -8.13 9.65
N GLY A 100 9.18 -7.09 9.79
CA GLY A 100 9.61 -5.70 9.87
C GLY A 100 10.07 -5.11 8.54
N VAL A 101 9.98 -5.84 7.42
CA VAL A 101 10.40 -5.34 6.10
C VAL A 101 9.49 -4.20 5.68
N CYS A 102 10.03 -2.98 5.70
CA CYS A 102 9.27 -1.78 5.45
C CYS A 102 9.18 -1.48 3.96
N HIS A 103 7.98 -1.11 3.50
CA HIS A 103 7.74 -0.93 2.08
C HIS A 103 6.71 0.15 1.74
N THR A 104 6.78 0.65 0.50
CA THR A 104 5.76 1.45 -0.19
C THR A 104 6.03 1.38 -1.69
N PHE A 105 5.01 1.58 -2.54
CA PHE A 105 5.18 1.59 -3.99
C PHE A 105 5.08 3.01 -4.51
N ILE A 106 6.04 3.40 -5.34
CA ILE A 106 6.24 4.77 -5.82
C ILE A 106 6.08 4.78 -7.34
N ASN A 107 5.30 5.72 -7.87
CA ASN A 107 5.21 5.94 -9.30
C ASN A 107 6.00 7.20 -9.70
N ASN A 108 7.24 7.02 -10.15
CA ASN A 108 8.07 8.08 -10.73
C ASN A 108 7.92 8.22 -12.26
N THR A 109 7.04 7.42 -12.88
CA THR A 109 6.82 7.39 -14.34
C THR A 109 5.82 8.47 -14.79
N PRO A 110 5.68 8.78 -16.09
CA PRO A 110 4.66 9.70 -16.59
C PRO A 110 3.28 9.07 -16.72
N ASP A 111 3.21 7.75 -16.65
CA ASP A 111 2.00 6.99 -16.88
C ASP A 111 1.41 6.50 -15.55
N GLU A 112 0.13 6.18 -15.58
CA GLU A 112 -0.54 5.61 -14.41
C GLU A 112 -0.09 4.17 -14.15
N VAL A 113 0.01 3.81 -12.88
CA VAL A 113 0.26 2.44 -12.43
C VAL A 113 -1.03 1.86 -11.84
N ARG A 114 -1.29 0.57 -12.09
CA ARG A 114 -2.37 -0.18 -11.45
C ARG A 114 -1.82 -1.38 -10.71
N LEU A 115 -2.22 -1.54 -9.45
CA LEU A 115 -1.78 -2.61 -8.57
C LEU A 115 -2.99 -3.40 -8.07
N LEU A 116 -2.84 -4.71 -7.97
CA LEU A 116 -3.69 -5.51 -7.09
C LEU A 116 -2.97 -5.65 -5.76
N VAL A 117 -3.56 -5.11 -4.70
CA VAL A 117 -3.06 -5.23 -3.33
C VAL A 117 -3.96 -6.19 -2.57
N VAL A 118 -3.37 -7.23 -2.02
CA VAL A 118 -4.04 -8.27 -1.25
C VAL A 118 -3.40 -8.31 0.12
N GLY A 119 -4.20 -8.39 1.16
CA GLY A 119 -3.71 -8.56 2.51
C GLY A 119 -4.71 -9.29 3.37
N GLU A 120 -4.36 -9.48 4.63
CA GLU A 120 -5.33 -9.93 5.61
C GLU A 120 -6.30 -8.81 5.99
N ALA A 121 -7.48 -9.17 6.49
CA ALA A 121 -8.38 -8.16 7.05
C ALA A 121 -7.87 -7.71 8.42
N ASN A 122 -8.03 -6.41 8.73
CA ASN A 122 -7.52 -5.78 9.95
C ASN A 122 -7.73 -6.66 11.21
N LYS A 123 -6.62 -6.97 11.88
CA LYS A 123 -6.56 -7.74 13.11
C LYS A 123 -6.30 -6.82 14.30
N LYS A 124 -7.04 -7.00 15.39
CA LYS A 124 -6.88 -6.15 16.60
C LYS A 124 -5.48 -6.21 17.22
N GLN A 125 -4.79 -7.34 17.06
CA GLN A 125 -3.47 -7.54 17.59
C GLN A 125 -2.36 -6.97 16.70
N ASN A 126 -2.64 -6.73 15.41
CA ASN A 126 -1.67 -6.23 14.46
C ASN A 126 -1.14 -4.85 14.89
N ARG A 127 0.14 -4.61 14.61
CA ARG A 127 0.88 -3.40 14.94
C ARG A 127 1.66 -2.95 13.71
N ILE A 128 1.72 -1.63 13.51
CA ILE A 128 2.32 -1.02 12.33
C ILE A 128 3.57 -0.25 12.71
N TYR A 129 4.68 -0.54 12.02
CA TYR A 129 5.91 0.23 12.12
C TYR A 129 6.01 1.24 10.96
N TYR A 130 6.21 2.53 11.26
CA TYR A 130 6.45 3.59 10.26
C TYR A 130 7.87 4.18 10.42
N PRO A 131 8.90 3.65 9.74
CA PRO A 131 10.30 4.07 9.93
C PRO A 131 10.58 5.53 9.58
N LEU A 132 9.89 6.08 8.58
CA LEU A 132 10.19 7.40 8.02
C LEU A 132 9.17 8.48 8.41
N ASN A 133 8.17 8.11 9.23
CA ASN A 133 7.11 9.01 9.67
C ASN A 133 6.91 8.93 11.20
N PRO A 134 7.95 9.24 12.02
CA PRO A 134 7.90 9.05 13.47
C PRO A 134 6.86 9.93 14.18
N VAL A 135 6.56 11.12 13.64
CA VAL A 135 5.52 12.01 14.19
C VAL A 135 4.15 11.38 14.04
N TYR A 136 3.80 10.90 12.84
CA TYR A 136 2.58 10.13 12.60
C TYR A 136 2.54 8.86 13.44
N ALA A 137 3.64 8.09 13.47
CA ALA A 137 3.72 6.87 14.26
C ALA A 137 3.36 7.12 15.74
N ALA A 138 3.81 8.24 16.31
CA ALA A 138 3.54 8.57 17.71
C ALA A 138 2.06 8.87 18.01
N THR A 139 1.22 9.14 17.01
CA THR A 139 -0.23 9.33 17.20
C THR A 139 -1.00 8.01 17.19
N ARG A 140 -0.35 6.88 16.92
CA ARG A 140 -1.00 5.58 16.71
C ARG A 140 -0.97 4.69 17.95
N GLU A 141 -2.13 4.20 18.36
CA GLU A 141 -2.27 3.21 19.45
C GLU A 141 -1.69 1.83 19.08
N ASP A 142 -1.69 1.51 17.79
CA ASP A 142 -1.17 0.27 17.21
C ASP A 142 0.26 0.41 16.67
N ARG A 143 1.02 1.43 17.10
CA ARG A 143 2.43 1.54 16.71
C ARG A 143 3.22 0.31 17.18
N TRP A 144 3.94 -0.32 16.26
CA TRP A 144 4.86 -1.40 16.56
C TRP A 144 6.22 -0.85 17.02
N VAL A 145 6.61 -1.16 18.26
CA VAL A 145 7.80 -0.58 18.92
C VAL A 145 8.95 -1.57 19.13
N ASP A 146 8.66 -2.87 19.03
CA ASP A 146 9.58 -4.00 19.22
C ASP A 146 9.73 -4.82 17.93
N HIS A 147 9.65 -4.15 16.78
CA HIS A 147 9.84 -4.77 15.47
C HIS A 147 11.27 -5.31 15.30
N PRO A 148 11.48 -6.36 14.48
CA PRO A 148 12.83 -6.82 14.15
C PRO A 148 13.66 -5.70 13.51
N PRO A 149 14.98 -5.64 13.81
CA PRO A 149 15.85 -4.61 13.26
C PRO A 149 15.92 -4.72 11.73
N GLN A 150 15.82 -3.57 11.06
CA GLN A 150 15.99 -3.44 9.61
C GLN A 150 17.19 -2.56 9.29
N PHE A 151 17.78 -2.78 8.12
CA PHE A 151 18.84 -1.93 7.58
C PHE A 151 18.28 -1.07 6.46
N PHE A 152 18.39 0.26 6.61
CA PHE A 152 17.85 1.20 5.63
C PHE A 152 18.92 1.70 4.67
N GLY A 153 18.60 1.61 3.39
CA GLY A 153 19.28 2.37 2.33
C GLY A 153 18.98 3.88 2.38
N PRO A 154 19.57 4.66 1.47
CA PRO A 154 19.55 6.13 1.54
C PRO A 154 18.24 6.78 1.05
N HIS A 155 17.33 6.03 0.42
CA HIS A 155 16.13 6.62 -0.18
C HIS A 155 15.06 6.96 0.88
N ASP A 156 14.46 8.15 0.82
CA ASP A 156 13.54 8.70 1.83
C ASP A 156 12.07 8.24 1.69
N GLY A 157 11.83 7.30 0.79
CA GLY A 157 10.53 6.70 0.53
C GLY A 157 9.50 7.65 -0.10
N LYS A 158 9.91 8.82 -0.62
CA LYS A 158 9.03 9.77 -1.30
C LYS A 158 9.19 9.71 -2.82
N PRO A 159 8.14 10.05 -3.60
CA PRO A 159 8.28 10.22 -5.04
C PRO A 159 9.31 11.30 -5.36
N GLY A 160 10.20 11.03 -6.33
CA GLY A 160 11.14 12.01 -6.86
C GLY A 160 10.50 12.95 -7.87
N ARG A 161 9.39 12.54 -8.48
CA ARG A 161 8.56 13.34 -9.37
C ARG A 161 7.49 14.10 -8.57
N LYS A 162 7.31 15.39 -8.89
CA LYS A 162 6.22 16.24 -8.37
C LYS A 162 5.23 16.58 -9.47
#